data_AF-A0A3C0TRQ4-F1
#
_entry.id   AF-A0A3C0TRQ4-F1
#
_cell.length_a   1.000
_cell.length_b   1.000
_cell.length_c   1.000
_cell.angle_alpha   90.00
_cell.angle_beta   90.00
_cell.angle_gamma   90.00
#
_symmetry.space_group_name_H-M   'P 1'
#
loop_
_entity.id
_entity.type
_entity.pdbx_description
1 polymer ?
#
loop_
_entity_poly.entity_id
_entity_poly.type
_entity_poly.pdbx_seq_one_letter_code
_entity_poly.pdbx_strand_id
1 'polypeptide(L)'
;MAAAAVCVVPAQENALQVRMLQNELMVAALTCNQKAAYNGFVMRFKPQLSTEGKHLQSFFSQKYGSRSTKELNGFITRIANESSRRGMVQRGAFCRQAENIHSGSVNLNPAGLASYAKQFSFAGNHGFALCPTTVAASQAPSKPVKIANP
;
A
#
# COMPACT_ATOMS: atom_id res chain seq x y z
N MET A 1 -12.99 16.82 21.75
CA MET A 1 -13.01 16.85 20.27
C MET A 1 -13.01 15.42 19.78
N ALA A 2 -14.06 14.96 19.09
CA ALA A 2 -14.06 13.64 18.49
C ALA A 2 -13.05 13.64 17.34
N ALA A 3 -11.92 12.96 17.53
CA ALA A 3 -11.01 12.69 16.42
C ALA A 3 -11.75 11.79 15.45
N ALA A 4 -12.20 12.34 14.31
CA ALA A 4 -12.67 11.53 13.21
C ALA A 4 -11.61 10.44 12.96
N ALA A 5 -12.01 9.18 12.92
CA ALA A 5 -11.08 8.12 12.56
C ALA A 5 -10.50 8.48 11.19
N VAL A 6 -9.22 8.87 11.15
CA VAL A 6 -8.54 9.17 9.88
C VAL A 6 -8.41 7.85 9.13
N CYS A 7 -9.37 7.64 8.22
CA CYS A 7 -9.37 6.60 7.22
C CYS A 7 -8.47 7.00 6.05
N VAL A 8 -8.14 6.05 5.19
CA VAL A 8 -7.19 6.25 4.09
C VAL A 8 -7.93 6.73 2.83
N VAL A 9 -7.52 7.87 2.29
CA VAL A 9 -7.98 8.35 0.97
C VAL A 9 -7.09 7.80 -0.15
N PRO A 10 -7.50 7.82 -1.44
CA PRO A 10 -6.76 7.15 -2.52
C PRO A 10 -5.27 7.52 -2.65
N ALA A 11 -4.90 8.78 -2.41
CA ALA A 11 -3.49 9.20 -2.46
C ALA A 11 -2.66 8.60 -1.31
N GLN A 12 -3.26 8.48 -0.11
CA GLN A 12 -2.63 7.85 1.04
C GLN A 12 -2.54 6.33 0.86
N GLU A 13 -3.53 5.73 0.20
CA GLU A 13 -3.53 4.31 -0.16
C GLU A 13 -2.36 3.98 -1.10
N ASN A 14 -2.18 4.79 -2.15
CA ASN A 14 -1.03 4.67 -3.05
C ASN A 14 0.29 4.72 -2.27
N ALA A 15 0.43 5.69 -1.36
CA ALA A 15 1.63 5.85 -0.56
C ALA A 15 1.93 4.65 0.35
N LEU A 16 0.89 4.11 1.00
CA LEU A 16 0.97 2.92 1.84
C LEU A 16 1.38 1.70 1.02
N GLN A 17 0.72 1.45 -0.11
CA GLN A 17 0.99 0.30 -0.96
C GLN A 17 2.36 0.35 -1.63
N VAL A 18 2.80 1.53 -2.08
CA VAL A 18 4.16 1.72 -2.61
C VAL A 18 5.20 1.48 -1.52
N ARG A 19 4.94 1.90 -0.27
CA ARG A 19 5.82 1.60 0.85
C ARG A 19 5.86 0.10 1.17
N MET A 20 4.72 -0.58 1.12
CA MET A 20 4.66 -2.04 1.29
C MET A 20 5.51 -2.76 0.23
N LEU A 21 5.36 -2.36 -1.05
CA LEU A 21 6.15 -2.90 -2.16
C LEU A 21 7.66 -2.69 -1.95
N GLN A 22 8.08 -1.45 -1.65
CA GLN A 22 9.49 -1.13 -1.44
C GLN A 22 10.08 -1.96 -0.28
N ASN A 23 9.34 -2.10 0.81
CA ASN A 23 9.76 -2.86 1.97
C ASN A 23 9.89 -4.36 1.66
N GLU A 24 8.94 -4.95 0.91
CA GLU A 24 9.02 -6.34 0.45
C GLU A 24 10.31 -6.60 -0.33
N LEU A 25 10.61 -5.72 -1.29
CA LEU A 25 11.80 -5.82 -2.14
C LEU A 25 13.10 -5.58 -1.35
N MET A 26 13.08 -4.70 -0.35
CA MET A 26 14.21 -4.50 0.55
C MET A 26 14.51 -5.77 1.36
N VAL A 27 13.49 -6.43 1.91
CA VAL A 27 13.69 -7.70 2.62
C VAL A 27 14.16 -8.79 1.66
N ALA A 28 13.59 -8.88 0.46
CA ALA A 28 14.05 -9.82 -0.57
C ALA A 28 15.52 -9.58 -0.98
N ALA A 29 15.97 -8.33 -1.04
CA ALA A 29 17.37 -8.02 -1.27
C ALA A 29 18.31 -8.69 -0.25
N LEU A 30 17.88 -8.77 1.01
CA LEU A 30 18.64 -9.38 2.10
C LEU A 30 18.46 -10.91 2.15
N THR A 31 17.23 -11.40 2.04
CA THR A 31 16.89 -12.83 2.18
C THR A 31 17.25 -13.64 0.92
N CYS A 32 17.13 -13.04 -0.26
CA CYS A 32 17.24 -13.71 -1.56
C CYS A 32 18.48 -13.30 -2.36
N ASN A 33 19.38 -12.50 -1.78
CA ASN A 33 20.56 -11.94 -2.47
C ASN A 33 20.23 -11.06 -3.69
N GLN A 34 19.06 -10.42 -3.70
CA GLN A 34 18.58 -9.59 -4.82
C GLN A 34 18.96 -8.09 -4.69
N LYS A 35 20.08 -7.78 -4.02
CA LYS A 35 20.52 -6.39 -3.74
C LYS A 35 20.65 -5.52 -4.99
N ALA A 36 21.22 -6.07 -6.07
CA ALA A 36 21.39 -5.35 -7.32
C ALA A 36 20.04 -4.96 -7.95
N ALA A 37 19.07 -5.88 -7.96
CA ALA A 37 17.73 -5.64 -8.49
C ALA A 37 16.98 -4.60 -7.66
N TYR A 38 17.09 -4.65 -6.33
CA TYR A 38 16.53 -3.63 -5.44
C TYR A 38 17.13 -2.25 -5.67
N ASN A 39 18.46 -2.16 -5.79
CA ASN A 39 19.12 -0.89 -6.07
C ASN A 39 18.69 -0.31 -7.42
N GLY A 40 18.58 -1.15 -8.46
CA GLY A 40 18.07 -0.75 -9.77
C GLY A 40 16.63 -0.23 -9.70
N PHE A 41 15.77 -0.92 -8.95
CA PHE A 41 14.41 -0.48 -8.67
C PHE A 41 14.39 0.90 -7.99
N VAL A 42 15.14 1.07 -6.89
CA VAL A 42 15.20 2.34 -6.16
C VAL A 42 15.70 3.49 -7.05
N MET A 43 16.74 3.25 -7.85
CA MET A 43 17.29 4.26 -8.76
C MET A 43 16.28 4.68 -9.83
N ARG A 44 15.57 3.72 -10.43
CA ARG A 44 14.55 3.98 -11.45
C ARG A 44 13.36 4.78 -10.90
N PHE A 45 12.86 4.38 -9.73
CA PHE A 45 11.63 4.93 -9.16
C PHE A 45 11.87 6.00 -8.09
N LYS A 46 13.12 6.47 -7.92
CA LYS A 46 13.50 7.46 -6.89
C LYS A 46 12.54 8.66 -6.80
N PRO A 47 12.11 9.30 -7.91
CA PRO A 47 11.17 10.42 -7.83
C PRO A 47 9.83 10.02 -7.21
N GLN A 48 9.25 8.90 -7.63
CA GLN A 48 7.98 8.40 -7.14
C GLN A 48 8.08 7.91 -5.70
N LEU A 49 9.14 7.18 -5.35
CA LEU A 49 9.41 6.77 -3.97
C LEU A 49 9.55 7.98 -3.04
N SER A 50 10.15 9.08 -3.52
CA SER A 50 10.24 10.32 -2.75
C SER A 50 8.87 10.98 -2.57
N THR A 51 8.08 11.11 -3.64
CA THR A 51 6.74 11.69 -3.60
C THR A 51 5.81 10.89 -2.68
N GLU A 52 5.74 9.58 -2.85
CA GLU A 52 4.91 8.72 -2.01
C GLU A 52 5.43 8.66 -0.57
N GLY A 53 6.74 8.76 -0.36
CA GLY A 53 7.34 8.92 0.97
C GLY A 53 6.85 10.18 1.69
N LYS A 54 6.70 11.31 0.98
CA LYS A 54 6.14 12.56 1.53
C LYS A 54 4.65 12.43 1.84
N HIS A 55 3.87 11.80 0.96
CA HIS A 55 2.45 11.52 1.23
C HIS A 55 2.26 10.63 2.45
N LEU A 56 3.10 9.61 2.61
CA LEU A 56 3.08 8.73 3.77
C LEU A 56 3.40 9.51 5.06
N GLN A 57 4.45 10.33 5.05
CA GLN A 57 4.80 11.18 6.20
C GLN A 57 3.66 12.16 6.55
N SER A 58 3.04 12.77 5.54
CA SER A 58 1.88 13.64 5.74
C SER A 58 0.69 12.89 6.37
N PHE A 59 0.36 11.70 5.88
CA PHE A 59 -0.69 10.85 6.46
C PHE A 59 -0.44 10.54 7.94
N PHE A 60 0.77 10.08 8.27
CA PHE A 60 1.12 9.78 9.67
C PHE A 60 1.12 11.05 10.53
N SER A 61 1.52 12.20 9.99
CA SER A 61 1.47 13.49 10.69
C SER A 61 0.02 13.92 10.99
N GLN A 62 -0.88 13.80 10.02
CA GLN A 62 -2.30 14.10 10.19
C GLN A 62 -2.97 13.15 11.19
N LYS A 63 -2.65 11.85 11.14
CA LYS A 63 -3.29 10.82 11.96
C LYS A 63 -2.78 10.80 13.41
N TYR A 64 -1.49 11.04 13.63
CA TYR A 64 -0.84 10.81 14.92
C TYR A 64 -0.23 12.06 15.56
N GLY A 65 -0.21 13.20 14.85
CA GLY A 65 0.32 14.46 15.36
C GLY A 65 1.79 14.33 15.79
N SER A 66 2.09 14.73 17.02
CA SER A 66 3.45 14.66 17.60
C SER A 66 4.05 13.26 17.67
N ARG A 67 3.23 12.20 17.59
CA ARG A 67 3.69 10.81 17.59
C ARG A 67 4.01 10.26 16.19
N SER A 68 3.83 11.05 15.13
CA SER A 68 3.92 10.60 13.73
C SER A 68 5.18 9.82 13.41
N THR A 69 6.36 10.31 13.80
CA THR A 69 7.64 9.63 13.56
C THR A 69 7.71 8.27 14.26
N LYS A 70 7.26 8.19 15.52
CA LYS A 70 7.24 6.94 16.28
C LYS A 70 6.32 5.91 15.62
N GLU A 71 5.13 6.33 15.23
CA GLU A 71 4.13 5.47 14.59
C GLU A 71 4.56 5.04 13.18
N LEU A 72 5.19 5.93 12.41
CA LEU A 72 5.75 5.62 11.10
C LEU A 72 6.90 4.59 11.21
N ASN A 73 7.82 4.78 12.16
CA ASN A 73 8.89 3.82 12.41
C ASN A 73 8.32 2.46 12.87
N GLY A 74 7.33 2.46 13.75
CA GLY A 74 6.63 1.25 14.18
C GLY A 74 5.94 0.53 13.01
N PHE A 75 5.27 1.27 12.13
CA PHE A 75 4.68 0.76 10.91
C PHE A 75 5.73 0.09 10.01
N ILE A 76 6.85 0.78 9.72
CA ILE A 76 7.94 0.27 8.88
C ILE A 76 8.54 -1.00 9.47
N THR A 77 8.84 -1.01 10.76
CA THR A 77 9.39 -2.18 11.45
C THR A 77 8.43 -3.36 11.40
N ARG A 78 7.13 -3.13 11.64
CA ARG A 78 6.11 -4.19 11.56
C ARG A 78 6.10 -4.85 10.18
N ILE A 79 6.01 -4.04 9.11
CA ILE A 79 5.92 -4.59 7.75
C ILE A 79 7.21 -5.29 7.32
N ALA A 80 8.39 -4.80 7.77
CA ALA A 80 9.68 -5.48 7.57
C ALA A 80 9.72 -6.85 8.26
N ASN A 81 9.21 -6.95 9.48
CA ASN A 81 9.13 -8.21 10.21
C ASN A 81 8.13 -9.18 9.57
N GLU A 82 6.99 -8.69 9.08
CA GLU A 82 6.00 -9.49 8.35
C GLU A 82 6.59 -10.06 7.05
N SER A 83 7.27 -9.22 6.25
CA SER A 83 8.01 -9.65 5.06
C SER A 83 9.10 -10.66 5.39
N SER A 84 9.88 -10.42 6.46
CA SER A 84 10.95 -11.33 6.89
C SER A 84 10.40 -12.69 7.30
N ARG A 85 9.28 -12.71 8.03
CA ARG A 85 8.59 -13.96 8.38
C ARG A 85 8.14 -14.72 7.14
N ARG A 86 7.56 -14.05 6.14
CA ARG A 86 7.23 -14.67 4.85
C ARG A 86 8.48 -15.22 4.16
N GLY A 87 9.56 -14.44 4.12
CA GLY A 87 10.84 -14.84 3.53
C GLY A 87 11.51 -16.02 4.24
N MET A 88 11.25 -16.22 5.54
CA MET A 88 11.74 -17.38 6.28
C MET A 88 10.86 -18.62 6.06
N VAL A 89 9.54 -18.49 6.22
CA VAL A 89 8.61 -19.64 6.15
C VAL A 89 8.39 -20.12 4.72
N GLN A 90 8.39 -19.21 3.74
CA GLN A 90 8.06 -19.48 2.34
C GLN A 90 9.15 -19.01 1.39
N ARG A 91 10.43 -19.19 1.77
CA ARG A 91 11.60 -18.59 1.09
C ARG A 91 11.56 -18.70 -0.43
N GLY A 92 11.34 -19.89 -0.98
CA GLY A 92 11.34 -20.11 -2.43
C GLY A 92 10.24 -19.33 -3.16
N ALA A 93 9.02 -19.30 -2.61
CA ALA A 93 7.92 -18.55 -3.20
C ALA A 93 8.13 -17.04 -3.06
N PHE A 94 8.62 -16.60 -1.90
CA PHE A 94 8.94 -15.20 -1.63
C PHE A 94 10.02 -14.65 -2.59
N CYS A 95 11.12 -15.38 -2.78
CA CYS A 95 12.20 -14.94 -3.68
C CYS A 95 11.74 -14.89 -5.14
N ARG A 96 10.99 -15.90 -5.61
CA ARG A 96 10.41 -15.89 -6.97
C ARG A 96 9.43 -14.73 -7.18
N GLN A 97 8.62 -14.43 -6.17
CA GLN A 97 7.71 -13.28 -6.24
C GLN A 97 8.49 -11.97 -6.37
N ALA A 98 9.55 -11.77 -5.59
CA ALA A 98 10.39 -10.57 -5.69
C ALA A 98 11.11 -10.47 -7.05
N GLU A 99 11.60 -11.57 -7.61
CA GLU A 99 12.13 -11.65 -8.97
C GLU A 99 11.10 -11.23 -10.03
N ASN A 100 9.87 -11.73 -9.93
CA ASN A 100 8.78 -11.36 -10.83
C ASN A 100 8.43 -9.88 -10.71
N ILE A 101 8.39 -9.34 -9.48
CA ILE A 101 8.18 -7.91 -9.25
C ILE A 101 9.27 -7.08 -9.91
N HIS A 102 10.55 -7.46 -9.74
CA HIS A 102 11.67 -6.76 -10.36
C HIS A 102 11.58 -6.80 -11.87
N SER A 103 11.36 -7.98 -12.45
CA SER A 103 11.26 -8.19 -13.90
C SER A 103 10.12 -7.38 -14.51
N GLY A 104 8.94 -7.37 -13.89
CA GLY A 104 7.80 -6.57 -14.36
C GLY A 104 8.02 -5.06 -14.24
N SER A 105 8.89 -4.62 -13.32
CA SER A 105 9.17 -3.20 -13.10
C SER A 105 10.15 -2.57 -14.12
N VAL A 106 10.94 -3.38 -14.85
CA VAL A 106 11.99 -2.89 -15.77
C VAL A 106 11.43 -1.98 -16.85
N ASN A 107 10.28 -2.34 -17.42
CA ASN A 107 9.63 -1.58 -18.51
C ASN A 107 8.50 -0.67 -18.03
N LEU A 108 8.24 -0.60 -16.72
CA LEU A 108 7.16 0.18 -16.16
C LEU A 108 7.47 1.68 -16.30
N ASN A 109 6.55 2.47 -16.86
CA ASN A 109 6.62 3.93 -16.78
C ASN A 109 6.68 4.32 -15.29
N PRO A 110 7.67 5.11 -14.82
CA PRO A 110 7.79 5.50 -13.43
C PRO A 110 6.49 6.02 -12.80
N ALA A 111 5.66 6.78 -13.53
CA ALA A 111 4.37 7.27 -13.05
C ALA A 111 3.36 6.15 -12.69
N GLY A 112 3.55 4.94 -13.24
CA GLY A 112 2.72 3.76 -13.00
C GLY A 112 3.05 2.98 -11.73
N LEU A 113 4.04 3.41 -10.93
CA LEU A 113 4.49 2.66 -9.74
C LEU A 113 3.36 2.34 -8.75
N ALA A 114 2.49 3.30 -8.45
CA ALA A 114 1.38 3.09 -7.52
C ALA A 114 0.39 2.05 -8.05
N SER A 115 0.03 2.12 -9.33
CA SER A 115 -0.83 1.12 -9.99
C SER A 115 -0.18 -0.25 -10.06
N TYR A 116 1.15 -0.31 -10.18
CA TYR A 116 1.89 -1.57 -10.14
C TYR A 116 1.88 -2.19 -8.75
N ALA A 117 2.11 -1.39 -7.69
CA ALA A 117 2.05 -1.87 -6.31
C ALA A 117 0.69 -2.51 -5.97
N LYS A 118 -0.42 -1.96 -6.48
CA LYS A 118 -1.79 -2.48 -6.29
C LYS A 118 -2.00 -3.91 -6.78
N GLN A 119 -1.18 -4.39 -7.71
CA GLN A 119 -1.33 -5.73 -8.26
C GLN A 119 -0.95 -6.82 -7.26
N PHE A 120 -0.22 -6.46 -6.20
CA PHE A 120 0.26 -7.40 -5.21
C PHE A 120 -0.60 -7.36 -3.95
N SER A 121 -1.23 -8.49 -3.62
CA SER A 121 -2.14 -8.59 -2.47
C SER A 121 -1.51 -8.18 -1.14
N PHE A 122 -0.21 -8.44 -0.94
CA PHE A 122 0.48 -8.02 0.27
C PHE A 122 0.56 -6.48 0.41
N ALA A 123 0.50 -5.73 -0.69
CA ALA A 123 0.58 -4.27 -0.65
C ALA A 123 -0.67 -3.66 0.00
N GLY A 124 -1.84 -4.29 -0.14
CA GLY A 124 -3.07 -3.90 0.54
C GLY A 124 -3.12 -4.26 2.03
N ASN A 125 -2.20 -5.10 2.52
CA ASN A 125 -2.17 -5.55 3.92
C ASN A 125 -1.45 -4.54 4.84
N HIS A 126 -1.58 -3.24 4.57
CA HIS A 126 -0.93 -2.19 5.37
C HIS A 126 -1.64 -1.92 6.71
N GLY A 127 -2.86 -2.45 6.92
CA GLY A 127 -3.55 -2.40 8.22
C GLY A 127 -4.29 -1.09 8.51
N PHE A 128 -4.62 -0.32 7.49
CA PHE A 128 -5.46 0.89 7.62
C PHE A 128 -6.73 0.72 6.78
N ALA A 129 -7.86 1.20 7.28
CA ALA A 129 -9.13 1.12 6.55
C ALA A 129 -9.27 2.29 5.57
N LEU A 130 -9.79 1.99 4.37
CA LEU A 130 -10.18 3.01 3.38
C LEU A 130 -11.33 3.85 3.91
N CYS A 131 -11.37 5.12 3.49
CA CYS A 131 -12.54 5.95 3.76
C CYS A 131 -13.75 5.41 3.01
N PRO A 132 -14.94 5.39 3.65
CA PRO A 132 -16.17 5.09 2.93
C PRO A 132 -16.30 6.10 1.81
N THR A 133 -16.29 5.61 0.56
CA THR A 133 -16.70 6.42 -0.57
C THR A 133 -18.19 6.65 -0.36
N THR A 134 -18.60 7.89 -0.13
CA THR A 134 -20.01 8.25 -0.13
C THR A 134 -20.54 8.05 -1.54
N VAL A 135 -20.92 6.83 -1.89
CA VAL A 135 -22.05 6.64 -2.78
C VAL A 135 -23.23 7.13 -1.95
N ALA A 136 -23.65 8.37 -2.18
CA ALA A 136 -24.86 8.90 -1.56
C ALA A 136 -25.96 7.84 -1.69
N ALA A 137 -26.53 7.44 -0.56
CA ALA A 137 -27.63 6.50 -0.51
C ALA A 137 -28.79 7.02 -1.37
N SER A 138 -28.91 6.54 -2.60
CA SER A 138 -30.15 6.58 -3.38
C SER A 138 -30.86 5.25 -3.20
N GLN A 139 -31.27 4.96 -1.97
CA GLN A 139 -32.43 4.11 -1.72
C GLN A 139 -33.54 5.05 -1.29
N ALA A 140 -34.20 5.66 -2.26
CA ALA A 140 -35.51 6.27 -2.02
C ALA A 140 -36.49 5.15 -1.65
N PRO A 141 -37.36 5.32 -0.65
CA PRO A 141 -38.38 4.33 -0.34
C PRO A 141 -39.36 4.24 -1.52
N SER A 142 -39.40 3.06 -2.16
CA SER A 142 -40.42 2.72 -3.13
C SER A 142 -41.79 2.72 -2.43
N LYS A 143 -42.66 3.65 -2.83
CA LYS A 143 -44.09 3.58 -2.51
C LYS A 143 -44.65 2.26 -3.07
N PRO A 144 -45.56 1.56 -2.37
CA PRO A 144 -46.16 0.34 -2.89
C PRO A 144 -47.04 0.67 -4.11
N VAL A 145 -46.78 0.00 -5.22
CA VAL A 145 -47.64 0.00 -6.41
C VAL A 145 -48.93 -0.77 -6.07
N LYS A 146 -50.08 -0.09 -6.12
CA LYS A 146 -51.39 -0.77 -6.13
C LYS A 146 -51.59 -1.38 -7.51
N ILE A 147 -51.61 -2.71 -7.57
CA ILE A 147 -52.04 -3.43 -8.78
C ILE A 147 -53.58 -3.46 -8.74
N ALA A 148 -54.21 -2.73 -9.66
CA ALA A 148 -55.62 -2.91 -9.99
C ALA A 148 -55.68 -3.80 -11.24
N ASN A 149 -56.29 -4.97 -11.07
CA ASN A 149 -56.57 -5.93 -12.13
C ASN A 149 -57.87 -5.52 -12.85
N PRO A 150 -58.03 -5.79 -14.16
CA PRO A 150 -59.35 -5.89 -14.76
C PRO A 150 -60.06 -7.20 -14.34
#